data_AF-A0A2E5FRC0-F1
#
_entry.id   AF-A0A2E5FRC0-F1
#
_cell.length_a   1.000
_cell.length_b   1.000
_cell.length_c   1.000
_cell.angle_alpha   90.00
_cell.angle_beta   90.00
_cell.angle_gamma   90.00
#
_symmetry.space_group_name_H-M   'P 1'
#
loop_
_entity.id
_entity.type
_entity.pdbx_description
1 polymer ?
#
loop_
_entity_poly.entity_id
_entity_poly.type
_entity_poly.pdbx_seq_one_letter_code
_entity_poly.pdbx_strand_id
1 'polypeptide(L)'
;MEAQENIDLPEAEKEVIQKNYSKKIRGHITKLSEKKYWEHYDGSNPELVVMFLPAESLLSDALILDAGLFTYASEKNVALATPISLLAMLWAVAKGWQEFQFSERADEIVIEAKRLNSNVKNFVQRFGETGEKLEKAVNQYNSTLTGYKTMRTTLDKFESFEIWNEEIPDPNSIEVLVDPIPDKE
;
A
#
# COMPACT_ATOMS: atom_id res chain seq x y z
N MET A 1 27.71 7.12 43.06
CA MET A 1 26.84 7.79 44.05
C MET A 1 27.43 9.18 44.25
N GLU A 2 27.31 10.02 43.21
CA GLU A 2 27.85 11.38 43.23
C GLU A 2 26.77 12.29 43.81
N ALA A 3 27.14 12.97 44.90
CA ALA A 3 26.29 13.89 45.61
C ALA A 3 25.82 14.99 44.66
N GLN A 4 24.50 15.19 44.56
CA GLN A 4 23.95 16.46 44.11
C GLN A 4 24.41 17.51 45.12
N GLU A 5 25.42 18.27 44.74
CA GLU A 5 25.81 19.50 45.42
C GLU A 5 24.64 20.47 45.28
N ASN A 6 23.78 20.49 46.30
CA ASN A 6 22.66 21.39 46.38
C ASN A 6 23.24 22.76 46.73
N ILE A 7 23.55 23.56 45.71
CA ILE A 7 24.09 24.91 45.87
C ILE A 7 23.00 25.75 46.54
N ASP A 8 23.14 25.96 47.86
CA ASP A 8 22.19 26.76 48.62
C ASP A 8 22.43 28.25 48.36
N LEU A 9 21.90 28.71 47.23
CA LEU A 9 21.90 30.12 46.84
C LEU A 9 20.94 30.92 47.74
N PRO A 10 21.27 32.18 48.08
CA PRO A 10 20.34 33.09 48.75
C PRO A 10 19.01 33.17 47.99
N GLU A 11 17.88 33.21 48.71
CA GLU A 11 16.55 33.14 48.10
C GLU A 11 16.30 34.25 47.05
N ALA A 12 16.88 35.43 47.26
CA ALA A 12 16.83 36.55 46.32
C ALA A 12 17.58 36.25 44.99
N GLU A 13 18.68 35.50 45.04
CA GLU A 13 19.43 35.13 43.83
C GLU A 13 18.71 34.03 43.04
N LYS A 14 18.08 33.07 43.74
CA LYS A 14 17.24 32.04 43.11
C LYS A 14 16.09 32.67 42.33
N GLU A 15 15.40 33.65 42.92
CA GLU A 15 14.26 34.34 42.28
C GLU A 15 14.69 35.12 41.02
N VAL A 16 15.86 35.75 41.04
CA VAL A 16 16.43 36.48 39.88
C VAL A 16 16.79 35.51 38.75
N ILE A 17 17.43 34.37 39.06
CA ILE A 17 17.79 33.35 38.06
C ILE A 17 16.52 32.78 37.41
N GLN A 18 15.51 32.47 38.21
CA GLN A 18 14.22 31.96 37.75
C GLN A 18 13.49 32.96 36.83
N LYS A 19 13.39 34.24 37.22
CA LYS A 19 12.81 35.30 36.36
C LYS A 19 13.57 35.48 35.05
N ASN A 20 14.90 35.40 35.08
CA ASN A 20 15.72 35.48 33.88
C ASN A 20 15.52 34.26 32.96
N TYR A 21 15.30 33.08 33.54
CA TYR A 21 15.04 31.85 32.80
C TYR A 21 13.73 31.91 32.01
N SER A 22 12.61 32.26 32.65
CA SER A 22 11.30 32.38 31.98
C SER A 22 11.33 33.45 30.87
N LYS A 23 11.98 34.59 31.13
CA LYS A 23 12.18 35.65 30.13
C LYS A 23 12.99 35.19 28.93
N LYS A 24 14.05 34.39 29.14
CA LYS A 24 14.85 33.81 28.05
C LYS A 24 14.03 32.87 27.17
N ILE A 25 13.20 32.02 27.77
CA ILE A 25 12.32 31.11 27.01
C ILE A 25 11.32 31.89 26.18
N ARG A 26 10.63 32.86 26.81
CA ARG A 26 9.68 33.73 26.10
C ARG A 26 10.34 34.44 24.91
N GLY A 27 11.56 34.97 25.11
CA GLY A 27 12.33 35.58 24.02
C GLY A 27 12.72 34.60 22.92
N HIS A 28 12.99 33.32 23.24
CA HIS A 28 13.29 32.31 22.24
C HIS A 28 12.05 31.93 21.42
N ILE A 29 10.88 31.82 22.06
CA ILE A 29 9.58 31.64 21.37
C ILE A 29 9.37 32.76 20.35
N THR A 30 9.53 34.02 20.76
CA THR A 30 9.37 35.17 19.86
C THR A 30 10.29 35.06 18.64
N LYS A 31 11.58 34.79 18.87
CA LYS A 31 12.58 34.63 17.80
C LYS A 31 12.24 33.49 16.83
N LEU A 32 11.72 32.37 17.33
CA LEU A 32 11.34 31.24 16.49
C LEU A 32 10.11 31.56 15.63
N SER A 33 9.12 32.22 16.21
CA SER A 33 7.91 32.65 15.51
C SER A 33 8.23 33.67 14.39
N GLU A 34 9.17 34.58 14.63
CA GLU A 34 9.60 35.57 13.64
C GLU A 34 10.24 34.97 12.39
N LYS A 35 10.75 33.74 12.46
CA LYS A 35 11.33 33.07 11.28
C LYS A 35 10.29 32.65 10.25
N LYS A 36 8.99 32.63 10.59
CA LYS A 36 7.88 32.46 9.65
C LYS A 36 8.11 31.35 8.62
N TYR A 37 8.57 30.19 9.08
CA TYR A 37 8.88 29.04 8.21
C TYR A 37 7.69 28.63 7.33
N TRP A 38 6.47 28.88 7.81
CA TRP A 38 5.23 28.62 7.08
C TRP A 38 4.98 29.54 5.88
N GLU A 39 5.61 30.73 5.79
CA GLU A 39 5.38 31.69 4.70
C GLU A 39 6.25 31.42 3.45
N HIS A 40 7.29 30.59 3.55
CA HIS A 40 8.37 30.54 2.55
C HIS A 40 8.28 29.39 1.52
N TYR A 41 7.23 28.55 1.55
CA TYR A 41 7.06 27.49 0.55
C TYR A 41 5.60 27.35 0.10
N ASP A 42 5.43 27.12 -1.21
CA ASP A 42 4.16 27.03 -1.93
C ASP A 42 3.30 25.83 -1.51
N GLY A 43 2.57 25.97 -0.40
CA GLY A 43 1.39 25.17 -0.09
C GLY A 43 1.62 23.81 0.60
N SER A 44 2.86 23.47 0.98
CA SER A 44 3.19 22.20 1.66
C SER A 44 3.92 22.40 2.99
N ASN A 45 3.58 23.45 3.74
CA ASN A 45 4.32 23.81 4.94
C ASN A 45 3.70 23.29 6.25
N PRO A 46 4.51 22.77 7.17
CA PRO A 46 4.07 22.60 8.54
C PRO A 46 3.83 23.99 9.16
N GLU A 47 2.62 24.22 9.66
CA GLU A 47 2.20 25.48 10.29
C GLU A 47 2.82 25.73 11.67
N LEU A 48 3.67 24.81 12.15
CA LEU A 48 4.11 24.71 13.54
C LEU A 48 5.64 24.60 13.64
N VAL A 49 6.25 25.39 14.52
CA VAL A 49 7.66 25.28 14.89
C VAL A 49 7.79 24.58 16.24
N VAL A 50 8.66 23.59 16.35
CA VAL A 50 8.89 22.91 17.63
C VAL A 50 10.11 23.51 18.34
N MET A 51 9.89 24.06 19.54
CA MET A 51 10.96 24.49 20.44
C MET A 51 11.29 23.37 21.42
N PHE A 52 12.48 22.80 21.27
CA PHE A 52 12.97 21.72 22.12
C PHE A 52 13.63 22.23 23.41
N LEU A 53 13.25 21.66 24.54
CA LEU A 53 13.85 21.82 25.86
C LEU A 53 14.47 20.48 26.29
N PRO A 54 15.75 20.43 26.68
CA PRO A 54 16.48 19.18 26.83
C PRO A 54 16.10 18.34 28.07
N ALA A 55 15.28 18.88 28.97
CA ALA A 55 14.82 18.18 30.16
C ALA A 55 13.38 18.54 30.49
N GLU A 56 12.64 17.58 31.06
CA GLU A 56 11.25 17.78 31.49
C GLU A 56 11.13 18.79 32.64
N SER A 57 12.10 18.78 33.57
CA SER A 57 12.15 19.72 34.69
C SER A 57 12.26 21.17 34.22
N LEU A 58 13.06 21.42 33.19
CA LEU A 58 13.22 22.74 32.60
C LEU A 58 11.89 23.29 32.06
N LEU A 59 11.12 22.47 31.33
CA LEU A 59 9.80 22.88 30.86
C LEU A 59 8.84 23.12 32.03
N SER A 60 8.86 22.23 33.04
CA SER A 60 7.99 22.33 34.21
C SER A 60 8.27 23.61 35.01
N ASP A 61 9.54 23.90 35.29
CA ASP A 61 9.97 25.10 36.00
C ASP A 61 9.57 26.37 35.23
N ALA A 62 9.70 26.35 33.90
CA ALA A 62 9.29 27.47 33.06
C ALA A 62 7.78 27.77 33.15
N LEU A 63 6.96 26.72 33.18
CA LEU A 63 5.50 26.84 33.29
C LEU A 63 5.04 27.27 34.68
N ILE A 64 5.75 26.85 35.73
CA ILE A 64 5.48 27.31 37.11
C ILE A 64 5.78 28.81 37.23
N LEU A 65 6.88 29.28 36.60
CA LEU A 65 7.31 30.67 36.66
C LEU A 65 6.51 31.61 35.75
N ASP A 66 6.01 31.12 34.62
CA ASP A 66 5.11 31.85 33.71
C ASP A 66 3.98 30.92 33.27
N ALA A 67 2.86 30.95 34.00
CA ALA A 67 1.67 30.16 33.68
C ALA A 67 1.05 30.49 32.30
N GLY A 68 1.34 31.67 31.75
CA GLY A 68 0.88 32.09 30.42
C GLY A 68 1.80 31.65 29.28
N LEU A 69 2.93 31.01 29.58
CA LEU A 69 3.95 30.67 28.59
C LEU A 69 3.47 29.69 27.52
N PHE A 70 2.66 28.68 27.92
CA PHE A 70 2.10 27.71 26.99
C PHE A 70 1.15 28.38 25.98
N THR A 71 0.22 29.20 26.47
CA THR A 71 -0.70 29.96 25.61
C THR A 71 0.07 30.90 24.70
N TYR A 72 1.08 31.60 25.22
CA TYR A 72 1.93 32.49 24.42
C TYR A 72 2.69 31.74 23.31
N ALA A 73 3.20 30.54 23.59
CA ALA A 73 3.86 29.71 22.58
C ALA A 73 2.88 29.27 21.49
N SER A 74 1.67 28.83 21.89
CA SER A 74 0.60 28.40 20.99
C SER A 74 0.14 29.53 20.05
N GLU A 75 -0.11 30.74 20.59
CA GLU A 75 -0.47 31.94 19.81
C GLU A 75 0.62 32.34 18.79
N LYS A 76 1.85 31.88 19.01
CA LYS A 76 3.01 32.14 18.15
C LYS A 76 3.35 30.99 17.22
N ASN A 77 2.49 29.97 17.13
CA ASN A 77 2.70 28.74 16.37
C ASN A 77 4.00 28.02 16.78
N VAL A 78 4.34 28.07 18.07
CA VAL A 78 5.50 27.37 18.65
C VAL A 78 5.01 26.30 19.61
N ALA A 79 5.25 25.03 19.28
CA ALA A 79 5.04 23.93 20.21
C ALA A 79 6.26 23.76 21.11
N LEU A 80 6.06 23.85 22.42
CA LEU A 80 7.08 23.49 23.39
C LEU A 80 7.17 21.98 23.48
N ALA A 81 8.38 21.46 23.33
CA ALA A 81 8.66 20.03 23.37
C ALA A 81 9.85 19.72 24.25
N THR A 82 9.83 18.53 24.79
CA THR A 82 10.86 17.85 25.56
C THR A 82 11.16 16.52 24.86
N PRO A 83 12.19 15.75 25.24
CA PRO A 83 12.51 14.49 24.54
C PRO A 83 11.29 13.56 24.38
N ILE A 84 10.47 13.42 25.43
CA ILE A 84 9.31 12.53 25.41
C ILE A 84 8.19 13.10 24.52
N SER A 85 7.87 14.38 24.68
CA SER A 85 6.77 14.99 23.90
C SER A 85 7.15 15.20 22.43
N LEU A 86 8.42 15.48 22.12
CA LEU A 86 8.93 15.50 20.75
C LEU A 86 8.79 14.12 20.10
N LEU A 87 9.18 13.06 20.81
CA LEU A 87 9.04 11.69 20.31
C LEU A 87 7.56 11.36 20.03
N ALA A 88 6.65 11.74 20.94
CA ALA A 88 5.22 11.55 20.76
C ALA A 88 4.68 12.30 19.52
N MET A 89 5.12 13.55 19.31
CA MET A 89 4.77 14.32 18.12
C MET A 89 5.29 13.67 16.83
N LEU A 90 6.54 13.19 16.83
CA LEU A 90 7.12 12.49 15.68
C LEU A 90 6.39 11.17 15.37
N TRP A 91 5.98 10.42 16.40
CA TRP A 91 5.13 9.24 16.21
C TRP A 91 3.76 9.60 15.63
N ALA A 92 3.12 10.66 16.11
CA ALA A 92 1.85 11.13 15.57
C ALA A 92 1.98 11.53 14.09
N VAL A 93 3.04 12.26 13.73
CA VAL A 93 3.34 12.62 12.34
C VAL A 93 3.59 11.38 11.49
N ALA A 94 4.42 10.45 11.97
CA ALA A 94 4.71 9.20 11.25
C ALA A 94 3.46 8.34 11.03
N LYS A 95 2.56 8.29 12.02
CA LYS A 95 1.29 7.57 11.92
C LYS A 95 0.29 8.26 10.99
N GLY A 96 0.13 9.57 11.10
CA GLY A 96 -0.71 10.34 10.19
C GLY A 96 -0.26 10.21 8.73
N TRP A 97 1.05 10.17 8.48
CA TRP A 97 1.59 9.93 7.13
C TRP A 97 1.30 8.51 6.63
N GLN A 98 1.40 7.50 7.49
CA GLN A 98 1.07 6.11 7.15
C GLN A 98 -0.41 5.97 6.79
N GLU A 99 -1.31 6.59 7.57
CA GLU A 99 -2.75 6.60 7.30
C GLU A 99 -3.09 7.32 6.00
N PHE A 100 -2.49 8.49 5.75
CA PHE A 100 -2.66 9.24 4.51
C PHE A 100 -2.26 8.41 3.26
N GLN A 101 -1.09 7.77 3.30
CA GLN A 101 -0.60 6.91 2.21
C GLN A 101 -1.45 5.65 1.99
N PHE A 102 -2.04 5.10 3.05
CA PHE A 102 -2.94 3.94 2.93
C PHE A 102 -4.31 4.32 2.33
N SER A 103 -4.79 5.54 2.61
CA SER A 103 -6.07 6.03 2.08
C SER A 103 -6.03 6.27 0.56
N GLU A 104 -4.99 6.91 0.03
CA GLU A 104 -4.91 7.20 -1.43
C GLU A 104 -4.80 5.92 -2.29
N ARG A 105 -4.15 4.88 -1.78
CA ARG A 105 -3.88 3.66 -2.57
C ARG A 105 -5.02 2.65 -2.57
N ALA A 106 -5.91 2.70 -1.57
CA ALA A 106 -6.99 1.72 -1.44
C ALA A 106 -8.00 1.82 -2.61
N ASP A 107 -8.36 3.04 -3.01
CA ASP A 107 -9.32 3.26 -4.11
C ASP A 107 -8.75 2.84 -5.46
N GLU A 108 -7.47 3.12 -5.72
CA GLU A 108 -6.78 2.68 -6.94
C GLU A 108 -6.72 1.15 -7.04
N ILE A 109 -6.41 0.47 -5.92
CA ILE A 109 -6.38 -1.00 -5.86
C ILE A 109 -7.77 -1.58 -6.17
N VAL A 110 -8.84 -0.99 -5.65
CA VAL A 110 -10.22 -1.46 -5.91
C VAL A 110 -10.59 -1.28 -7.39
N ILE A 111 -10.21 -0.16 -8.01
CA ILE A 111 -10.45 0.09 -9.43
C ILE A 111 -9.72 -0.94 -10.29
N GLU A 112 -8.43 -1.15 -10.05
CA GLU A 112 -7.63 -2.12 -10.81
C GLU A 112 -8.08 -3.57 -10.56
N ALA A 113 -8.51 -3.90 -9.33
CA ALA A 113 -9.09 -5.20 -9.03
C ALA A 113 -10.39 -5.46 -9.81
N LYS A 114 -11.29 -4.46 -9.92
CA LYS A 114 -12.50 -4.55 -10.74
C LYS A 114 -12.17 -4.75 -12.22
N ARG A 115 -11.17 -4.02 -12.73
CA ARG A 115 -10.69 -4.16 -14.10
C ARG A 115 -10.15 -5.56 -14.38
N LEU A 116 -9.29 -6.07 -13.49
CA LEU A 116 -8.74 -7.42 -13.58
C LEU A 116 -9.84 -8.48 -13.58
N ASN A 117 -10.82 -8.38 -12.67
CA ASN A 117 -11.93 -9.31 -12.60
C ASN A 117 -12.73 -9.36 -13.92
N SER A 118 -13.01 -8.19 -14.53
CA SER A 118 -13.68 -8.14 -15.83
C SER A 118 -12.86 -8.81 -16.93
N ASN A 119 -11.54 -8.59 -16.95
CA ASN A 119 -10.66 -9.18 -17.95
C ASN A 119 -10.60 -10.70 -17.83
N VAL A 120 -10.46 -11.21 -16.60
CA VAL A 120 -10.45 -12.66 -16.32
C VAL A 120 -11.78 -13.29 -16.74
N LYS A 121 -12.92 -12.66 -16.40
CA LYS A 121 -14.24 -13.15 -16.80
C LYS A 121 -14.36 -13.26 -18.34
N ASN A 122 -13.95 -12.22 -19.06
CA ASN A 122 -13.98 -12.22 -20.53
C ASN A 122 -13.04 -13.28 -21.12
N PHE A 123 -11.86 -13.48 -20.52
CA PHE A 123 -10.93 -14.51 -20.95
C PHE A 123 -11.51 -15.92 -20.76
N VAL A 124 -12.04 -16.22 -19.58
CA VAL A 124 -12.64 -17.52 -19.27
C VAL A 124 -13.80 -17.82 -20.20
N GLN A 125 -14.65 -16.83 -20.50
CA GLN A 125 -15.74 -16.99 -21.45
C GLN A 125 -15.23 -17.36 -22.85
N ARG A 126 -14.26 -16.59 -23.39
CA ARG A 126 -13.68 -16.87 -24.71
C ARG A 126 -12.96 -18.22 -24.76
N PHE A 127 -12.35 -18.63 -23.65
CA PHE A 127 -11.71 -19.92 -23.52
C PHE A 127 -12.74 -21.07 -23.55
N GLY A 128 -13.87 -20.91 -22.85
CA GLY A 128 -15.01 -21.83 -22.92
C GLY A 128 -15.57 -21.96 -24.35
N GLU A 129 -15.82 -20.84 -25.02
CA GLU A 129 -16.25 -20.82 -26.43
C GLU A 129 -15.25 -21.53 -27.37
N THR A 130 -13.96 -21.45 -27.05
CA THR A 130 -12.91 -22.17 -27.80
C THR A 130 -12.98 -23.67 -27.56
N GLY A 131 -13.21 -24.08 -26.30
CA GLY A 131 -13.45 -25.48 -25.94
C GLY A 131 -14.62 -26.10 -26.70
N GLU A 132 -15.77 -25.42 -26.75
CA GLU A 132 -16.94 -25.89 -27.50
C GLU A 132 -16.67 -26.08 -29.00
N LYS A 133 -15.88 -25.17 -29.59
CA LYS A 133 -15.51 -25.26 -31.02
C LYS A 133 -14.56 -26.43 -31.28
N LEU A 134 -13.62 -26.68 -30.36
CA LEU A 134 -12.72 -27.84 -30.44
C LEU A 134 -13.51 -29.15 -30.31
N GLU A 135 -14.45 -29.23 -29.37
CA GLU A 135 -15.33 -30.38 -29.21
C GLU A 135 -16.11 -30.69 -30.50
N LYS A 136 -16.70 -29.66 -31.12
CA LYS A 136 -17.38 -29.81 -32.41
C LYS A 136 -16.45 -30.29 -33.52
N ALA A 137 -15.23 -29.76 -33.59
CA ALA A 137 -14.25 -30.16 -34.59
C ALA A 137 -13.83 -31.63 -34.42
N VAL A 138 -13.59 -32.07 -33.18
CA VAL A 138 -13.26 -33.47 -32.84
C VAL A 138 -14.43 -34.40 -33.16
N ASN A 139 -15.66 -34.02 -32.81
CA ASN A 139 -16.85 -34.81 -33.15
C ASN A 139 -17.03 -34.97 -34.66
N GLN A 140 -16.83 -33.90 -35.43
CA GLN A 140 -16.88 -33.94 -36.90
C GLN A 140 -15.77 -34.84 -37.48
N TYR A 141 -14.56 -34.77 -36.93
CA TYR A 141 -13.44 -35.64 -37.31
C TYR A 141 -13.78 -37.11 -37.08
N ASN A 142 -14.25 -37.46 -35.88
CA ASN A 142 -14.62 -38.82 -35.51
C ASN A 142 -15.78 -39.38 -36.36
N SER A 143 -16.77 -38.54 -36.68
CA SER A 143 -17.85 -38.90 -37.59
C SER A 143 -17.34 -39.24 -38.99
N THR A 144 -16.43 -38.41 -39.52
CA THR A 144 -15.81 -38.62 -40.84
C THR A 144 -14.96 -39.90 -40.86
N LEU A 145 -14.19 -40.15 -39.79
CA LEU A 145 -13.41 -41.37 -39.64
C LEU A 145 -14.29 -42.63 -39.60
N THR A 146 -15.45 -42.56 -38.95
CA THR A 146 -16.43 -43.66 -38.93
C THR A 146 -16.98 -43.94 -40.34
N GLY A 147 -17.28 -42.89 -41.10
CA GLY A 147 -17.67 -43.00 -42.51
C GLY A 147 -16.56 -43.63 -43.37
N TYR A 148 -15.31 -43.17 -43.20
CA TYR A 148 -14.14 -43.75 -43.87
C TYR A 148 -13.99 -45.25 -43.56
N LYS A 149 -14.08 -45.66 -42.29
CA LYS A 149 -14.00 -47.09 -41.90
C LYS A 149 -15.06 -47.92 -42.62
N THR A 150 -16.29 -47.41 -42.73
CA THR A 150 -17.38 -48.09 -43.44
C THR A 150 -17.08 -48.18 -44.95
N MET A 151 -16.57 -47.10 -45.56
CA MET A 151 -16.15 -47.09 -46.96
C MET A 151 -14.97 -48.04 -47.20
N ARG A 152 -13.97 -48.08 -46.31
CA ARG A 152 -12.81 -48.99 -46.40
C ARG A 152 -13.24 -50.45 -46.42
N THR A 153 -14.16 -50.86 -45.53
CA THR A 153 -14.68 -52.24 -45.58
C THR A 153 -15.40 -52.59 -46.90
N THR A 154 -15.95 -51.58 -47.59
CA THR A 154 -16.56 -51.76 -48.91
C THR A 154 -15.48 -51.85 -49.99
N LEU A 155 -14.46 -50.99 -49.93
CA LEU A 155 -13.29 -51.02 -50.81
C LEU A 155 -12.54 -52.35 -50.69
N ASP A 156 -12.35 -52.88 -49.49
CA ASP A 156 -11.70 -54.19 -49.25
C ASP A 156 -12.45 -55.32 -49.97
N LYS A 157 -13.79 -55.25 -50.05
CA LYS A 157 -14.59 -56.20 -50.84
C LYS A 157 -14.35 -56.03 -52.34
N PHE A 158 -14.25 -54.80 -52.84
CA PHE A 158 -13.96 -54.54 -54.26
C PHE A 158 -12.54 -54.95 -54.65
N GLU A 159 -11.55 -54.73 -53.78
CA GLU A 159 -10.17 -55.18 -53.92
C GLU A 159 -10.09 -56.71 -53.98
N SER A 160 -10.89 -57.41 -53.16
CA SER A 160 -11.00 -58.90 -53.22
C SER A 160 -11.56 -59.44 -54.54
N PHE A 161 -12.25 -58.60 -55.33
CA PHE A 161 -12.75 -58.94 -56.66
C PHE A 161 -11.81 -58.49 -57.79
N GLU A 162 -10.61 -57.99 -57.48
CA GLU A 162 -9.62 -57.45 -58.45
C GLU A 162 -10.17 -56.28 -59.30
N ILE A 163 -11.18 -55.55 -58.79
CA ILE A 163 -11.83 -54.45 -59.54
C ILE A 163 -11.07 -53.12 -59.34
N TRP A 164 -10.33 -52.96 -58.24
CA TRP A 164 -9.59 -51.75 -57.86
C TRP A 164 -8.20 -52.13 -57.31
N ASN A 165 -7.13 -51.44 -57.77
CA ASN A 165 -5.72 -51.76 -57.44
C ASN A 165 -4.90 -50.55 -56.92
N GLU A 166 -5.55 -49.45 -56.53
CA GLU A 166 -4.87 -48.28 -55.95
C GLU A 166 -4.88 -48.33 -54.41
N GLU A 167 -3.73 -48.07 -53.79
CA GLU A 167 -3.56 -48.09 -52.33
C GLU A 167 -4.13 -46.81 -51.69
N ILE A 168 -5.05 -46.97 -50.73
CA ILE A 168 -5.72 -45.85 -50.06
C ILE A 168 -5.10 -45.62 -48.67
N PRO A 169 -4.62 -44.40 -48.36
CA PRO A 169 -3.97 -44.10 -47.09
C PRO A 169 -4.95 -44.10 -45.90
N ASP A 170 -4.53 -44.68 -44.77
CA ASP A 170 -5.30 -44.74 -43.54
C ASP A 170 -5.16 -43.43 -42.72
N PRO A 171 -6.26 -42.74 -42.37
CA PRO A 171 -6.20 -41.57 -41.50
C PRO A 171 -5.83 -41.93 -40.05
N ASN A 172 -4.84 -41.23 -39.50
CA ASN A 172 -4.43 -41.34 -38.08
C ASN A 172 -5.60 -40.99 -37.15
N SER A 173 -5.99 -41.87 -36.22
CA SER A 173 -7.05 -41.55 -35.23
C SER A 173 -6.59 -40.52 -34.20
N ILE A 174 -7.42 -39.51 -33.93
CA ILE A 174 -7.22 -38.56 -32.81
C ILE A 174 -8.11 -39.05 -31.65
N GLU A 175 -7.54 -39.77 -30.69
CA GLU A 175 -8.17 -40.02 -29.39
C GLU A 175 -7.61 -39.03 -28.38
N VAL A 176 -8.40 -38.03 -27.97
CA VAL A 176 -8.03 -37.11 -26.89
C VAL A 176 -9.19 -36.99 -25.91
N LEU A 177 -8.98 -37.49 -24.70
CA LEU A 177 -9.77 -37.12 -23.52
C LEU A 177 -9.32 -35.71 -23.12
N VAL A 178 -10.25 -34.77 -23.04
CA VAL A 178 -10.00 -33.47 -22.39
C VAL A 178 -9.96 -33.75 -20.89
N ASP A 179 -8.83 -33.45 -20.24
CA ASP A 179 -8.75 -33.53 -18.78
C ASP A 179 -9.77 -32.55 -18.16
N PRO A 180 -10.67 -33.03 -17.27
CA PRO A 180 -11.64 -32.16 -16.63
C PRO A 180 -10.93 -31.15 -15.73
N ILE A 181 -11.39 -29.90 -15.77
CA ILE A 181 -10.92 -28.87 -14.83
C ILE A 181 -11.29 -29.34 -13.41
N PRO A 182 -10.34 -29.44 -12.48
CA PRO A 182 -10.63 -29.89 -11.12
C PRO A 182 -11.63 -28.93 -10.46
N ASP A 183 -12.68 -29.49 -9.84
CA ASP A 183 -13.62 -28.72 -9.03
C ASP A 183 -12.89 -28.06 -7.85
N LYS A 184 -13.29 -26.83 -7.52
CA LYS A 184 -12.75 -26.10 -6.38
C LYS A 184 -13.30 -26.69 -5.09
N GLU A 185 -12.45 -27.36 -4.30
CA GLU A 185 -12.65 -27.52 -2.85
C GLU A 185 -12.45 -26.19 -2.11
#